data_AF-A0A7C8I163-F1
#
_entry.id   AF-A0A7C8I163-F1
#
_cell.length_a   1.000
_cell.length_b   1.000
_cell.length_c   1.000
_cell.angle_alpha   90.00
_cell.angle_beta   90.00
_cell.angle_gamma   90.00
#
_symmetry.space_group_name_H-M   'P 1'
#
loop_
_entity.id
_entity.type
_entity.pdbx_description
1 polymer ?
#
loop_
_entity_poly.entity_id
_entity_poly.type
_entity_poly.pdbx_seq_one_letter_code
_entity_poly.pdbx_strand_id
1 'polypeptide(L)'
;MTSTIYQNSTPKRTIVRVPNPTDNDPVAFKQYLFFENQLTRTSKYFQGECGSPWHGAGFRPICIHVAKVPEFDAYGYWLYTKLVFTPSDTGVDRNAPVESKAKQAYEELLSLYSFGDRLGDTTFMNVVVANVVNRLRSPIGLPRQFIFTMTCDKVQNIFTEYPRRSPLHKLIVDAVARFATEADLQHFLSRNYLAAFKDELDLAQGRQLREMRESKGMDANKGAMDFGQGLVGYQL
;
A
#
# COMPACT_ATOMS: atom_id res chain seq x y z
N MET A 1 -31.97 -14.95 -33.68
CA MET A 1 -31.57 -13.80 -32.84
C MET A 1 -32.22 -13.98 -31.47
N THR A 2 -31.50 -14.53 -30.50
CA THR A 2 -32.01 -14.76 -29.14
C THR A 2 -31.83 -13.49 -28.32
N SER A 3 -32.93 -12.77 -28.09
CA SER A 3 -32.97 -11.63 -27.16
C SER A 3 -32.74 -12.12 -25.74
N THR A 4 -31.55 -11.86 -25.19
CA THR A 4 -31.28 -12.04 -23.77
C THR A 4 -32.09 -10.99 -23.00
N ILE A 5 -33.20 -11.42 -22.40
CA ILE A 5 -34.00 -10.59 -21.51
C ILE A 5 -33.15 -10.36 -20.24
N TYR A 6 -32.65 -9.14 -20.07
CA TYR A 6 -32.03 -8.71 -18.82
C TYR A 6 -33.12 -8.60 -17.76
N GLN A 7 -33.34 -9.67 -16.99
CA GLN A 7 -34.09 -9.57 -15.75
C GLN A 7 -33.33 -8.64 -14.82
N ASN A 8 -33.92 -7.47 -14.54
CA ASN A 8 -33.45 -6.53 -13.53
C ASN A 8 -33.61 -7.15 -12.14
N SER A 9 -32.72 -8.08 -11.77
CA SER A 9 -32.62 -8.55 -10.40
C SER A 9 -32.19 -7.40 -9.52
N THR A 10 -32.95 -7.11 -8.47
CA THR A 10 -32.57 -6.13 -7.46
C THR A 10 -31.16 -6.45 -6.94
N PRO A 11 -30.29 -5.43 -6.77
CA PRO A 11 -28.92 -5.67 -6.33
C PRO A 11 -28.92 -6.30 -4.94
N LYS A 12 -28.38 -7.51 -4.84
CA LYS A 12 -28.30 -8.28 -3.60
C LYS A 12 -27.42 -7.57 -2.59
N ARG A 13 -27.81 -7.64 -1.31
CA ARG A 13 -27.06 -7.08 -0.18
C ARG A 13 -26.61 -8.19 0.75
N THR A 14 -25.44 -8.00 1.36
CA THR A 14 -24.86 -8.92 2.33
C THR A 14 -24.37 -8.15 3.56
N ILE A 15 -24.40 -8.82 4.72
CA ILE A 15 -23.85 -8.29 5.97
C ILE A 15 -22.44 -8.85 6.11
N VAL A 16 -21.43 -8.00 6.18
CA VAL A 16 -20.08 -8.40 6.56
C VAL A 16 -19.90 -8.17 8.06
N ARG A 17 -19.33 -9.15 8.75
CA ARG A 17 -19.06 -9.11 10.19
C ARG A 17 -17.56 -9.20 10.45
N VAL A 18 -17.05 -8.26 11.22
CA VAL A 18 -15.64 -8.20 11.63
C VAL A 18 -15.57 -8.28 13.14
N PRO A 19 -14.74 -9.16 13.72
CA PRO A 19 -14.58 -9.25 15.17
C PRO A 19 -14.23 -7.89 15.77
N ASN A 20 -14.95 -7.51 16.82
CA ASN A 20 -14.74 -6.29 17.58
C ASN A 20 -14.94 -6.57 19.07
N PRO A 21 -14.11 -7.47 19.65
CA PRO A 21 -14.26 -7.85 21.06
C PRO A 21 -14.15 -6.61 21.96
N THR A 22 -14.98 -6.58 22.98
CA THR A 22 -14.96 -5.56 24.04
C THR A 22 -14.80 -6.24 25.39
N ASP A 23 -14.43 -5.50 26.44
CA ASP A 23 -14.30 -6.06 27.79
C ASP A 23 -15.58 -6.75 28.29
N ASN A 24 -16.75 -6.29 27.81
CA ASN A 24 -18.06 -6.82 28.19
C ASN A 24 -18.57 -7.93 27.24
N ASP A 25 -18.00 -8.04 26.03
CA ASP A 25 -18.43 -9.01 25.02
C ASP A 25 -17.22 -9.45 24.16
N PRO A 26 -16.59 -10.58 24.48
CA PRO A 26 -15.43 -11.08 23.74
C PRO A 26 -15.80 -11.65 22.36
N VAL A 27 -17.10 -11.78 22.06
CA VAL A 27 -17.61 -12.34 20.80
C VAL A 27 -18.32 -11.26 19.96
N ALA A 28 -18.20 -9.99 20.36
CA ALA A 28 -18.81 -8.89 19.65
C ALA A 28 -18.28 -8.76 18.21
N PHE A 29 -19.18 -8.39 17.30
CA PHE A 29 -18.86 -8.11 15.90
C PHE A 29 -19.34 -6.71 15.52
N LYS A 30 -18.52 -5.99 14.76
CA LYS A 30 -19.00 -4.83 13.99
C LYS A 30 -19.59 -5.33 12.69
N GLN A 31 -20.78 -4.85 12.34
CA GLN A 31 -21.51 -5.26 11.15
C GLN A 31 -21.53 -4.16 10.11
N TYR A 32 -21.42 -4.55 8.84
CA TYR A 32 -21.42 -3.66 7.69
C TYR A 32 -22.39 -4.19 6.65
N LEU A 33 -23.17 -3.29 6.03
CA LEU A 33 -24.10 -3.66 4.97
C LEU A 33 -23.58 -3.17 3.62
N PHE A 34 -23.34 -4.10 2.70
CA PHE A 34 -22.85 -3.79 1.36
C PHE A 34 -23.73 -4.41 0.28
N PHE A 35 -23.68 -3.84 -0.93
CA PHE A 35 -24.15 -4.54 -2.11
C PHE A 35 -23.11 -5.57 -2.55
N GLU A 36 -23.54 -6.77 -2.89
CA GLU A 36 -22.64 -7.87 -3.27
C GLU A 36 -21.76 -7.47 -4.46
N ASN A 37 -22.32 -6.79 -5.46
CA ASN A 37 -21.58 -6.33 -6.63
C ASN A 37 -20.44 -5.35 -6.31
N GLN A 38 -20.48 -4.65 -5.18
CA GLN A 38 -19.38 -3.78 -4.74
C GLN A 38 -18.23 -4.61 -4.19
N LEU A 39 -18.54 -5.60 -3.34
CA LEU A 39 -17.55 -6.49 -2.73
C LEU A 39 -16.89 -7.41 -3.75
N THR A 40 -17.70 -8.02 -4.63
CA THR A 40 -17.22 -9.03 -5.59
C THR A 40 -16.50 -8.44 -6.79
N ARG A 41 -16.51 -7.11 -6.98
CA ARG A 41 -15.94 -6.49 -8.17
C ARG A 41 -14.44 -6.75 -8.31
N THR A 42 -13.71 -6.70 -7.19
CA THR A 42 -12.24 -6.77 -7.18
C THR A 42 -11.68 -7.82 -6.23
N SER A 43 -12.44 -8.23 -5.21
CA SER A 43 -11.99 -9.23 -4.24
C SER A 43 -12.38 -10.66 -4.64
N LYS A 44 -11.38 -11.51 -4.80
CA LYS A 44 -11.57 -12.95 -5.01
C LYS A 44 -12.24 -13.63 -3.83
N TYR A 45 -11.89 -13.22 -2.61
CA TYR A 45 -12.51 -13.73 -1.39
C TYR A 45 -14.03 -13.53 -1.42
N PHE A 46 -14.48 -12.29 -1.68
CA PHE A 46 -15.92 -12.02 -1.73
C PHE A 46 -16.61 -12.64 -2.95
N GLN A 47 -15.92 -12.81 -4.08
CA GLN A 47 -16.46 -13.58 -5.21
C GLN A 47 -16.78 -15.03 -4.81
N GLY A 48 -15.87 -15.68 -4.09
CA GLY A 48 -16.07 -17.04 -3.57
C GLY A 48 -17.18 -17.10 -2.54
N GLU A 49 -17.16 -16.19 -1.57
CA GLU A 49 -18.20 -16.11 -0.56
C GLU A 49 -19.57 -15.84 -1.20
N CYS A 50 -19.79 -14.68 -1.82
CA CYS A 50 -21.09 -14.31 -2.39
C CYS A 50 -21.57 -15.22 -3.54
N GLY A 51 -20.68 -15.96 -4.19
CA GLY A 51 -21.04 -16.89 -5.27
C GLY A 51 -21.80 -18.14 -4.78
N SER A 52 -21.70 -18.48 -3.50
CA SER A 52 -22.38 -19.64 -2.94
C SER A 52 -23.88 -19.37 -2.69
N PRO A 53 -24.80 -20.30 -3.01
CA PRO A 53 -26.22 -20.11 -2.75
C PRO A 53 -26.49 -19.95 -1.25
N TRP A 54 -27.32 -18.98 -0.89
CA TRP A 54 -27.75 -18.73 0.47
C TRP A 54 -29.23 -19.10 0.62
N HIS A 55 -29.54 -19.98 1.57
CA HIS A 55 -30.89 -20.47 1.83
C HIS A 55 -31.50 -19.91 3.13
N GLY A 56 -30.77 -19.07 3.86
CA GLY A 56 -31.26 -18.47 5.10
C GLY A 56 -32.24 -17.31 4.83
N ALA A 57 -33.09 -17.03 5.82
CA ALA A 57 -33.93 -15.84 5.79
C ALA A 57 -33.08 -14.56 5.90
N GLY A 58 -33.34 -13.58 5.04
CA GLY A 58 -32.68 -12.26 5.09
C GLY A 58 -31.31 -12.20 4.42
N PHE A 59 -30.50 -11.22 4.85
CA PHE A 59 -29.16 -10.99 4.29
C PHE A 59 -28.18 -12.06 4.73
N ARG A 60 -27.38 -12.58 3.80
CA ARG A 60 -26.28 -13.49 4.12
C ARG A 60 -25.25 -12.78 5.00
N PRO A 61 -24.90 -13.33 6.18
CA PRO A 61 -23.74 -12.88 6.94
C PRO A 61 -22.45 -13.52 6.39
N ILE A 62 -21.40 -12.71 6.21
CA ILE A 62 -20.03 -13.15 5.89
C ILE A 62 -19.13 -12.70 7.04
N CYS A 63 -18.52 -13.64 7.75
CA CYS A 63 -17.61 -13.34 8.86
C CYS A 63 -16.16 -13.32 8.38
N ILE A 64 -15.40 -12.27 8.71
CA ILE A 64 -13.99 -12.15 8.36
C ILE A 64 -13.17 -12.12 9.65
N HIS A 65 -12.88 -13.32 10.17
CA HIS A 65 -12.21 -13.47 11.46
C HIS A 65 -10.78 -12.94 11.51
N VAL A 66 -10.14 -12.84 10.35
CA VAL A 66 -8.74 -12.39 10.21
C VAL A 66 -8.61 -10.86 10.02
N ALA A 67 -9.72 -10.13 9.92
CA ALA A 67 -9.73 -8.69 9.75
C ALA A 67 -9.82 -7.99 11.10
N LYS A 68 -9.09 -6.87 11.23
CA LYS A 68 -9.35 -5.90 12.31
C LYS A 68 -10.36 -4.86 11.83
N VAL A 69 -11.15 -4.32 12.76
CA VAL A 69 -12.13 -3.25 12.45
C VAL A 69 -11.50 -2.08 11.67
N PRO A 70 -10.34 -1.51 12.07
CA PRO A 70 -9.75 -0.40 11.32
C PRO A 70 -9.34 -0.76 9.89
N GLU A 71 -8.90 -2.01 9.66
CA GLU A 71 -8.53 -2.48 8.32
C GLU A 71 -9.77 -2.54 7.42
N PHE A 72 -10.87 -3.08 7.96
CA PHE A 72 -12.11 -3.20 7.21
C PHE A 72 -12.82 -1.86 7.03
N ASP A 73 -12.73 -0.94 8.00
CA ASP A 73 -13.25 0.43 7.85
C ASP A 73 -12.58 1.15 6.66
N ALA A 74 -11.25 1.04 6.55
CA ALA A 74 -10.50 1.62 5.44
C ALA A 74 -10.84 0.95 4.10
N TYR A 75 -10.95 -0.39 4.06
CA TYR A 75 -11.36 -1.12 2.86
C TYR A 75 -12.77 -0.77 2.42
N GLY A 76 -13.72 -0.74 3.36
CA GLY A 76 -15.10 -0.38 3.13
C GLY A 76 -15.24 1.03 2.54
N TYR A 77 -14.49 1.99 3.07
CA TYR A 77 -14.46 3.33 2.50
C TYR A 77 -13.87 3.36 1.09
N TRP A 78 -12.76 2.64 0.85
CA TRP A 78 -12.17 2.53 -0.48
C TRP A 78 -13.14 1.91 -1.50
N LEU A 79 -13.98 0.95 -1.11
CA LEU A 79 -14.99 0.39 -2.02
C LEU A 79 -15.92 1.47 -2.57
N TYR A 80 -16.25 2.48 -1.77
CA TYR A 80 -17.11 3.60 -2.17
C TYR A 80 -16.36 4.73 -2.87
N THR A 81 -15.23 5.18 -2.31
CA THR A 81 -14.56 6.42 -2.73
C THR A 81 -13.37 6.20 -3.64
N LYS A 82 -12.83 4.99 -3.68
CA LYS A 82 -11.55 4.63 -4.31
C LYS A 82 -10.33 5.33 -3.71
N LEU A 83 -10.50 5.95 -2.54
CA LEU A 83 -9.43 6.53 -1.73
C LEU A 83 -9.12 5.62 -0.55
N VAL A 84 -7.85 5.51 -0.20
CA VAL A 84 -7.39 4.80 1.00
C VAL A 84 -7.01 5.83 2.04
N PHE A 85 -7.61 5.72 3.23
CA PHE A 85 -7.21 6.47 4.41
C PHE A 85 -6.71 5.51 5.48
N THR A 86 -5.89 6.05 6.37
CA THR A 86 -5.48 5.38 7.60
C THR A 86 -6.12 6.09 8.80
N PRO A 87 -6.40 5.40 9.91
CA PRO A 87 -6.86 6.05 11.16
C PRO A 87 -5.96 7.22 11.58
N SER A 88 -4.66 7.13 11.31
CA SER A 88 -3.71 8.23 11.57
C SER A 88 -4.02 9.50 10.77
N ASP A 89 -4.64 9.40 9.60
CA ASP A 89 -5.01 10.55 8.76
C ASP A 89 -6.24 11.30 9.28
N THR A 90 -7.12 10.63 10.04
CA THR A 90 -8.39 11.21 10.53
C THR A 90 -8.23 11.95 11.86
N GLY A 91 -7.01 11.96 12.42
CA GLY A 91 -6.67 12.76 13.60
C GLY A 91 -7.18 12.18 14.92
N VAL A 92 -7.27 10.84 15.02
CA VAL A 92 -7.70 10.13 16.25
C VAL A 92 -6.83 10.53 17.45
N ASP A 93 -5.54 10.76 17.23
CA ASP A 93 -4.64 11.35 18.23
C ASP A 93 -4.12 12.70 17.73
N ARG A 94 -4.77 13.79 18.14
CA ARG A 94 -4.35 15.14 17.75
C ARG A 94 -3.03 15.55 18.39
N ASN A 95 -2.67 14.95 19.52
CA ASN A 95 -1.55 15.39 20.36
C ASN A 95 -0.25 14.62 20.08
N ALA A 96 -0.30 13.47 19.41
CA ALA A 96 0.90 12.73 19.05
C ALA A 96 1.87 13.57 18.18
N PRO A 97 3.19 13.38 18.31
CA PRO A 97 4.18 13.99 17.43
C PRO A 97 3.94 13.61 15.96
N VAL A 98 4.22 14.53 15.03
CA VAL A 98 3.98 14.34 13.59
C VAL A 98 4.72 13.12 13.06
N GLU A 99 5.95 12.90 13.52
CA GLU A 99 6.79 11.76 13.20
C GLU A 99 6.15 10.43 13.62
N SER A 100 5.57 10.40 14.83
CA SER A 100 4.90 9.22 15.37
C SER A 100 3.66 8.88 14.54
N LYS A 101 2.86 9.90 14.18
CA LYS A 101 1.69 9.71 13.31
C LYS A 101 2.08 9.22 11.92
N ALA A 102 3.15 9.77 11.34
CA ALA A 102 3.62 9.34 10.03
C ALA A 102 4.11 7.89 10.07
N LYS A 103 4.87 7.50 11.10
CA LYS A 103 5.28 6.11 11.31
C LYS A 103 4.08 5.18 11.41
N GLN A 104 3.11 5.52 12.27
CA GLN A 104 1.89 4.74 12.45
C GLN A 104 1.08 4.61 11.14
N ALA A 105 0.95 5.69 10.39
CA ALA A 105 0.26 5.66 9.10
C ALA A 105 0.94 4.71 8.09
N TYR A 106 2.28 4.66 8.06
CA TYR A 106 2.99 3.68 7.24
C TYR A 106 2.75 2.25 7.72
N GLU A 107 2.75 1.99 9.02
CA GLU A 107 2.43 0.66 9.57
C GLU A 107 0.99 0.23 9.23
N GLU A 108 0.03 1.16 9.32
CA GLU A 108 -1.36 0.96 8.95
C GLU A 108 -1.50 0.63 7.46
N LEU A 109 -0.83 1.38 6.57
CA LEU A 109 -0.81 1.07 5.12
C LEU A 109 -0.22 -0.31 4.83
N LEU A 110 0.85 -0.71 5.50
CA LEU A 110 1.42 -2.04 5.35
C LEU A 110 0.44 -3.13 5.83
N SER A 111 -0.28 -2.88 6.93
CA SER A 111 -1.34 -3.78 7.41
C SER A 111 -2.48 -3.91 6.39
N LEU A 112 -2.88 -2.80 5.77
CA LEU A 112 -3.90 -2.77 4.71
C LEU A 112 -3.46 -3.55 3.47
N TYR A 113 -2.18 -3.50 3.10
CA TYR A 113 -1.66 -4.33 2.01
C TYR A 113 -1.84 -5.81 2.32
N SER A 114 -1.43 -6.25 3.51
CA SER A 114 -1.63 -7.64 3.94
C SER A 114 -3.10 -8.03 4.02
N PHE A 115 -3.97 -7.09 4.41
CA PHE A 115 -5.41 -7.32 4.40
C PHE A 115 -5.95 -7.51 2.97
N GLY A 116 -5.52 -6.67 2.02
CA GLY A 116 -5.86 -6.80 0.61
C GLY A 116 -5.41 -8.13 0.01
N ASP A 117 -4.23 -8.62 0.40
CA ASP A 117 -3.71 -9.92 -0.02
C ASP A 117 -4.60 -11.07 0.47
N ARG A 118 -4.99 -11.06 1.75
CA ARG A 118 -5.94 -12.03 2.32
C ARG A 118 -7.29 -12.04 1.58
N LEU A 119 -7.73 -10.88 1.09
CA LEU A 119 -8.95 -10.76 0.29
C LEU A 119 -8.76 -11.14 -1.20
N GLY A 120 -7.51 -11.36 -1.63
CA GLY A 120 -7.15 -11.53 -3.03
C GLY A 120 -7.53 -10.32 -3.90
N ASP A 121 -7.53 -9.11 -3.32
CA ASP A 121 -7.92 -7.87 -3.99
C ASP A 121 -6.69 -7.08 -4.45
N THR A 122 -6.16 -7.46 -5.61
CA THR A 122 -4.96 -6.83 -6.18
C THR A 122 -5.20 -5.36 -6.54
N THR A 123 -6.43 -4.95 -6.81
CA THR A 123 -6.76 -3.56 -7.11
C THR A 123 -6.57 -2.71 -5.87
N PHE A 124 -7.10 -3.16 -4.73
CA PHE A 124 -6.90 -2.49 -3.45
C PHE A 124 -5.42 -2.44 -3.05
N MET A 125 -4.71 -3.57 -3.16
CA MET A 125 -3.27 -3.64 -2.85
C MET A 125 -2.45 -2.63 -3.68
N ASN A 126 -2.76 -2.48 -4.97
CA ASN A 126 -2.08 -1.51 -5.83
C ASN A 126 -2.36 -0.07 -5.40
N VAL A 127 -3.60 0.25 -4.98
CA VAL A 127 -3.94 1.58 -4.47
C VAL A 127 -3.21 1.86 -3.15
N VAL A 128 -3.08 0.87 -2.26
CA VAL A 128 -2.29 0.99 -1.02
C VAL A 128 -0.83 1.28 -1.33
N VAL A 129 -0.20 0.52 -2.24
CA VAL A 129 1.19 0.77 -2.69
C VAL A 129 1.34 2.16 -3.28
N ALA A 130 0.41 2.58 -4.14
CA ALA A 130 0.43 3.92 -4.71
C ALA A 130 0.34 5.00 -3.62
N ASN A 131 -0.46 4.79 -2.57
CA ASN A 131 -0.56 5.70 -1.43
C ASN A 131 0.77 5.81 -0.69
N VAL A 132 1.45 4.68 -0.41
CA VAL A 132 2.79 4.68 0.20
C VAL A 132 3.79 5.44 -0.67
N VAL A 133 3.85 5.15 -1.97
CA VAL A 133 4.76 5.84 -2.91
C VAL A 133 4.51 7.34 -2.96
N ASN A 134 3.24 7.75 -3.01
CA ASN A 134 2.88 9.16 -3.01
C ASN A 134 3.30 9.86 -1.72
N ARG A 135 3.17 9.20 -0.56
CA ARG A 135 3.67 9.74 0.71
C ARG A 135 5.20 9.82 0.72
N LEU A 136 5.90 8.77 0.31
CA LEU A 136 7.38 8.76 0.26
C LEU A 136 7.95 9.88 -0.63
N ARG A 137 7.23 10.26 -1.70
CA ARG A 137 7.62 11.34 -2.62
C ARG A 137 7.15 12.73 -2.18
N SER A 138 6.25 12.81 -1.20
CA SER A 138 5.72 14.07 -0.72
C SER A 138 6.74 14.78 0.17
N PRO A 139 6.94 16.11 0.04
CA PRO A 139 7.81 16.88 0.92
C PRO A 139 7.47 16.76 2.41
N ILE A 140 6.18 16.57 2.73
CA ILE A 140 5.67 16.41 4.10
C ILE A 140 5.49 14.95 4.50
N GLY A 141 5.88 14.00 3.65
CA GLY A 141 5.60 12.58 3.85
C GLY A 141 6.54 11.85 4.79
N LEU A 142 7.60 12.52 5.29
CA LEU A 142 8.54 11.98 6.27
C LEU A 142 9.03 10.56 5.94
N PRO A 143 9.69 10.34 4.78
CA PRO A 143 10.06 9.00 4.31
C PRO A 143 10.95 8.22 5.29
N ARG A 144 11.73 8.92 6.13
CA ARG A 144 12.51 8.28 7.19
C ARG A 144 11.64 7.51 8.20
N GLN A 145 10.41 7.93 8.43
CA GLN A 145 9.48 7.21 9.31
C GLN A 145 9.06 5.87 8.71
N PHE A 146 8.94 5.78 7.37
CA PHE A 146 8.77 4.49 6.70
C PHE A 146 9.97 3.57 6.94
N ILE A 147 11.20 4.10 6.82
CA ILE A 147 12.42 3.32 7.09
C ILE A 147 12.41 2.76 8.52
N PHE A 148 11.97 3.55 9.51
CA PHE A 148 11.85 3.09 10.90
C PHE A 148 10.77 2.05 11.16
N THR A 149 9.82 1.84 10.23
CA THR A 149 8.88 0.71 10.31
C THR A 149 9.51 -0.62 9.89
N MET A 150 10.63 -0.58 9.16
CA MET A 150 11.30 -1.76 8.60
C MET A 150 12.21 -2.42 9.64
N THR A 151 11.62 -2.95 10.71
CA THR A 151 12.37 -3.76 11.69
C THR A 151 12.81 -5.10 11.08
N CYS A 152 13.78 -5.77 11.71
CA CYS A 152 14.24 -7.09 11.30
C CYS A 152 13.07 -8.08 11.16
N ASP A 153 12.23 -8.18 12.18
CA ASP A 153 11.07 -9.09 12.19
C ASP A 153 10.06 -8.72 11.11
N LYS A 154 9.82 -7.42 10.88
CA LYS A 154 8.88 -6.95 9.86
C LYS A 154 9.37 -7.33 8.46
N VAL A 155 10.64 -7.08 8.16
CA VAL A 155 11.27 -7.45 6.88
C VAL A 155 11.28 -8.96 6.73
N GLN A 156 11.65 -9.71 7.77
CA GLN A 156 11.63 -11.17 7.77
C GLN A 156 10.25 -11.72 7.43
N ASN A 157 9.20 -11.25 8.11
CA ASN A 157 7.83 -11.69 7.89
C ASN A 157 7.40 -11.37 6.45
N ILE A 158 7.65 -10.16 5.96
CA ILE A 158 7.25 -9.78 4.60
C ILE A 158 7.99 -10.60 3.54
N PHE A 159 9.28 -10.87 3.73
CA PHE A 159 10.07 -11.65 2.77
C PHE A 159 9.74 -13.15 2.81
N THR A 160 9.17 -13.62 3.91
CA THR A 160 8.69 -15.00 4.05
C THR A 160 7.28 -15.16 3.49
N GLU A 161 6.40 -14.19 3.77
CA GLU A 161 4.98 -14.22 3.35
C GLU A 161 4.82 -13.90 1.86
N TYR A 162 5.58 -12.95 1.33
CA TYR A 162 5.38 -12.46 -0.03
C TYR A 162 6.49 -12.91 -0.98
N PRO A 163 6.14 -13.33 -2.21
CA PRO A 163 7.15 -13.72 -3.19
C PRO A 163 8.03 -12.53 -3.56
N ARG A 164 9.27 -12.82 -3.95
CA ARG A 164 10.29 -11.84 -4.38
C ARG A 164 9.81 -10.82 -5.41
N ARG A 165 8.87 -11.23 -6.27
CA ARG A 165 8.33 -10.37 -7.34
C ARG A 165 7.11 -9.54 -6.90
N SER A 166 6.68 -9.65 -5.65
CA SER A 166 5.51 -8.91 -5.15
C SER A 166 5.77 -7.40 -5.16
N PRO A 167 4.73 -6.58 -5.41
CA PRO A 167 4.85 -5.13 -5.35
C PRO A 167 5.37 -4.62 -4.00
N LEU A 168 4.94 -5.22 -2.89
CA LEU A 168 5.37 -4.80 -1.55
C LEU A 168 6.86 -5.05 -1.31
N HIS A 169 7.36 -6.21 -1.75
CA HIS A 169 8.77 -6.54 -1.62
C HIS A 169 9.64 -5.50 -2.35
N LYS A 170 9.32 -5.22 -3.62
CA LYS A 170 10.03 -4.21 -4.42
C LYS A 170 9.94 -2.83 -3.79
N LEU A 171 8.75 -2.44 -3.33
CA LEU A 171 8.52 -1.15 -2.67
C LEU A 171 9.46 -0.96 -1.48
N ILE A 172 9.60 -1.97 -0.61
CA ILE A 172 10.44 -1.89 0.58
C ILE A 172 11.91 -1.74 0.20
N VAL A 173 12.40 -2.60 -0.70
CA VAL A 173 13.81 -2.55 -1.15
C VAL A 173 14.12 -1.20 -1.79
N ASP A 174 13.28 -0.75 -2.72
CA ASP A 174 13.52 0.50 -3.44
C ASP A 174 13.39 1.72 -2.50
N ALA A 175 12.46 1.69 -1.55
CA ALA A 175 12.30 2.75 -0.57
C ALA A 175 13.51 2.83 0.39
N VAL A 176 14.01 1.69 0.88
CA VAL A 176 15.21 1.65 1.71
C VAL A 176 16.42 2.14 0.92
N ALA A 177 16.65 1.62 -0.28
CA ALA A 177 17.76 2.06 -1.13
C ALA A 177 17.74 3.57 -1.37
N ARG A 178 16.54 4.15 -1.58
CA ARG A 178 16.38 5.56 -1.94
C ARG A 178 16.41 6.54 -0.78
N PHE A 179 15.78 6.19 0.34
CA PHE A 179 15.46 7.14 1.41
C PHE A 179 16.19 6.88 2.73
N ALA A 180 16.85 5.72 2.88
CA ALA A 180 17.65 5.43 4.06
C ALA A 180 18.92 6.29 4.08
N THR A 181 19.32 6.74 5.27
CA THR A 181 20.64 7.36 5.44
C THR A 181 21.75 6.31 5.39
N GLU A 182 23.00 6.73 5.24
CA GLU A 182 24.14 5.79 5.28
C GLU A 182 24.18 4.99 6.60
N ALA A 183 23.88 5.63 7.72
CA ALA A 183 23.77 4.95 9.01
C ALA A 183 22.65 3.90 9.04
N ASP A 184 21.49 4.21 8.45
CA ASP A 184 20.37 3.27 8.33
C ASP A 184 20.76 2.08 7.42
N LEU A 185 21.47 2.34 6.32
CA LEU A 185 21.94 1.29 5.40
C LEU A 185 22.95 0.36 6.07
N GLN A 186 23.93 0.92 6.79
CA GLN A 186 24.87 0.12 7.59
C GLN A 186 24.12 -0.72 8.63
N HIS A 187 23.05 -0.19 9.22
CA HIS A 187 22.21 -0.94 10.14
C HIS A 187 21.49 -2.13 9.46
N PHE A 188 20.95 -1.93 8.25
CA PHE A 188 20.32 -3.02 7.48
C PHE A 188 21.32 -4.10 7.05
N LEU A 189 22.56 -3.71 6.70
CA LEU A 189 23.59 -4.63 6.25
C LEU A 189 24.29 -5.37 7.40
N SER A 190 24.45 -4.73 8.56
CA SER A 190 25.15 -5.31 9.73
C SER A 190 24.31 -6.27 10.57
N ARG A 191 22.99 -6.05 10.65
CA ARG A 191 22.11 -6.85 11.53
C ARG A 191 21.68 -8.19 10.93
N ASN A 192 20.98 -8.99 11.72
CA ASN A 192 20.37 -10.29 11.38
C ASN A 192 19.26 -10.23 10.30
N TYR A 193 19.25 -9.21 9.45
CA TYR A 193 18.34 -9.18 8.30
C TYR A 193 18.63 -10.35 7.35
N LEU A 194 17.60 -10.81 6.67
CA LEU A 194 17.69 -11.88 5.68
C LEU A 194 18.72 -11.56 4.60
N ALA A 195 19.54 -12.56 4.24
CA ALA A 195 20.53 -12.43 3.16
C ALA A 195 19.88 -11.96 1.85
N ALA A 196 18.73 -12.53 1.48
CA ALA A 196 17.99 -12.13 0.29
C ALA A 196 17.62 -10.63 0.27
N PHE A 197 17.24 -10.06 1.42
CA PHE A 197 16.96 -8.63 1.52
C PHE A 197 18.22 -7.80 1.31
N LYS A 198 19.34 -8.21 1.91
CA LYS A 198 20.63 -7.52 1.77
C LYS A 198 21.12 -7.54 0.34
N ASP A 199 21.04 -8.70 -0.33
CA ASP A 199 21.44 -8.86 -1.73
C ASP A 199 20.62 -7.96 -2.65
N GLU A 200 19.30 -7.88 -2.42
CA GLU A 200 18.42 -7.01 -3.20
C GLU A 200 18.65 -5.53 -2.94
N LEU A 201 18.93 -5.17 -1.69
CA LEU A 201 19.27 -3.82 -1.30
C LEU A 201 20.57 -3.35 -1.95
N ASP A 202 21.62 -4.18 -1.93
CA ASP A 202 22.90 -3.89 -2.59
C ASP A 202 22.72 -3.68 -4.10
N LEU A 203 21.96 -4.58 -4.75
CA LEU A 203 21.60 -4.42 -6.17
C LEU A 203 20.81 -3.14 -6.43
N ALA A 204 19.89 -2.75 -5.55
CA ALA A 204 19.10 -1.53 -5.69
C ALA A 204 19.95 -0.26 -5.53
N GLN A 205 20.88 -0.24 -4.58
CA GLN A 205 21.84 0.84 -4.43
C GLN A 205 22.74 0.99 -5.66
N GLY A 206 23.23 -0.14 -6.19
CA GLY A 206 24.01 -0.15 -7.43
C GLY A 206 23.28 0.46 -8.63
N ARG A 207 21.96 0.20 -8.77
CA ARG A 207 21.12 0.83 -9.80
C ARG A 207 21.03 2.34 -9.61
N GLN A 208 20.75 2.80 -8.39
CA GLN A 208 20.61 4.24 -8.11
C GLN A 208 21.91 5.02 -8.34
N LEU A 209 23.07 4.44 -7.96
CA LEU A 209 24.36 5.06 -8.21
C LEU A 209 24.66 5.22 -9.71
N ARG A 210 24.25 4.26 -10.54
CA ARG A 210 24.39 4.34 -12.00
C ARG A 210 23.48 5.43 -12.58
N GLU A 211 22.21 5.44 -12.19
CA GLU A 211 21.24 6.45 -12.62
C GLU A 211 21.70 7.88 -12.28
N MET A 212 22.26 8.09 -11.08
CA MET A 212 22.80 9.40 -10.68
C MET A 212 24.03 9.82 -11.50
N ARG A 213 24.90 8.87 -11.89
CA ARG A 213 26.07 9.15 -12.73
C ARG A 213 25.65 9.50 -14.16
N GLU A 214 24.68 8.78 -14.71
CA GLU A 214 24.13 9.04 -16.04
C GLU A 214 23.43 10.40 -16.11
N SER A 215 22.65 10.77 -15.09
CA SER A 215 22.01 12.08 -15.00
C SER A 215 23.03 13.22 -14.96
N LYS A 216 24.12 13.09 -14.19
CA LYS A 216 25.18 14.11 -14.13
C LYS A 216 26.00 14.20 -15.43
N GLY A 217 26.18 13.08 -16.14
CA GLY A 217 26.88 13.05 -17.42
C GLY A 217 26.16 13.80 -18.54
N MET A 218 24.82 13.79 -18.55
CA MET A 218 24.03 14.52 -19.55
C MET A 218 24.07 16.04 -19.34
N ASP A 219 24.10 16.52 -18.10
CA ASP A 219 24.15 17.97 -17.82
C ASP A 219 25.52 18.59 -18.18
N ALA A 220 26.61 17.84 -17.97
CA ALA A 220 27.95 18.29 -18.36
C ALA A 220 28.12 18.48 -19.88
N ASN A 221 27.37 17.72 -20.69
CA ASN A 221 27.47 17.80 -22.15
C ASN A 221 26.58 18.88 -22.78
N LYS A 222 25.51 19.32 -22.09
CA LYS A 222 24.68 20.46 -22.52
C LYS A 222 25.40 21.81 -22.36
N GLY A 223 26.24 21.97 -21.33
CA GLY A 223 27.03 23.19 -21.13
C GLY A 223 28.09 23.44 -22.20
N ALA A 224 28.50 22.41 -22.95
CA ALA A 224 29.53 22.52 -23.99
C ALA A 224 28.98 22.90 -25.38
N MET A 225 27.65 22.81 -25.61
CA MET A 225 27.04 23.13 -26.91
C MET A 225 26.50 24.56 -27.02
N ASP A 226 26.45 25.34 -25.93
CA ASP A 226 25.77 26.65 -25.90
C ASP A 226 26.71 27.88 -25.99
N PHE A 227 28.01 27.67 -26.25
CA PHE A 227 29.00 28.76 -26.43
C PHE A 227 29.31 29.09 -27.90
N GLY A 228 28.49 28.60 -28.84
CA GLY A 228 28.85 28.54 -30.26
C GLY A 228 28.07 29.41 -31.25
N GLN A 229 27.10 30.25 -30.86
CA GLN A 229 26.38 31.11 -31.82
C GLN A 229 25.87 32.41 -31.17
N GLY A 230 26.59 33.52 -31.32
CA GLY A 230 26.13 34.80 -30.80
C GLY A 230 27.02 36.02 -31.05
N LEU A 231 27.60 36.17 -32.24
CA LEU A 231 28.25 37.42 -32.67
C LEU A 231 28.02 37.66 -34.17
N VAL A 232 26.84 38.23 -34.48
CA VAL A 232 26.56 38.99 -35.71
C VAL A 232 25.75 40.19 -35.21
N GLY A 233 26.31 41.38 -35.02
CA GLY A 233 26.71 42.28 -36.10
C GLY A 233 25.65 43.38 -36.19
N TYR A 234 25.72 44.39 -35.31
CA TYR A 234 24.96 45.63 -35.45
C TYR A 234 25.79 46.64 -36.26
N GLN A 235 25.31 46.98 -37.46
CA GLN A 235 25.59 48.23 -38.15
C GLN A 235 24.32 48.69 -38.87
N LEU A 236 23.69 49.74 -38.34
CA LEU A 236 23.39 51.01 -39.02
C LEU A 236 22.66 51.93 -38.04
#